data_AF-A0A522EKX9-F1
#
_entry.id   AF-A0A522EKX9-F1
#
_cell.length_a   1.000
_cell.length_b   1.000
_cell.length_c   1.000
_cell.angle_alpha   90.00
_cell.angle_beta   90.00
_cell.angle_gamma   90.00
#
_symmetry.space_group_name_H-M   'P 1'
#
loop_
_entity.id
_entity.type
_entity.pdbx_description
1 polymer ?
#
loop_
_entity_poly.entity_id
_entity_poly.type
_entity_poly.pdbx_seq_one_letter_code
_entity_poly.pdbx_strand_id
1 'polypeptide(L)'
;MVLRNIKLMILMFSLFGLSHAHAGESGARVVVDKFQAELIEVMKNGKQLGYAGRYEKLFGSVSNSHDLTKIVRIVVGKEWENLSEAQQQKLVDVFSKFSVASYAHNFKDYAGE
;
A
#
# COMPACT_ATOMS: atom_id res chain seq x y z
N MET A 1 9.22 59.45 9.74
CA MET A 1 10.22 58.47 9.26
C MET A 1 9.99 57.06 9.85
N VAL A 2 9.69 56.94 11.15
CA VAL A 2 9.44 55.66 11.86
C VAL A 2 8.24 54.86 11.33
N LEU A 3 7.12 55.51 10.96
CA LEU A 3 5.92 54.83 10.44
C LEU A 3 6.13 54.11 9.09
N ARG A 4 7.06 54.59 8.26
CA ARG A 4 7.35 53.98 6.94
C ARG A 4 8.15 52.68 7.09
N ASN A 5 8.98 52.60 8.13
CA ASN A 5 9.83 51.45 8.43
C ASN A 5 9.02 50.31 9.07
N ILE A 6 7.96 50.64 9.83
CA ILE A 6 7.03 49.66 10.42
C ILE A 6 6.22 48.93 9.33
N LYS A 7 5.74 49.64 8.30
CA LYS A 7 5.04 49.01 7.16
C LYS A 7 5.94 48.04 6.38
N LEU A 8 7.24 48.34 6.26
CA LEU A 8 8.20 47.47 5.58
C LEU A 8 8.50 46.19 6.39
N MET A 9 8.49 46.28 7.72
CA MET A 9 8.74 45.14 8.62
C MET A 9 7.55 44.16 8.68
N ILE A 10 6.32 44.68 8.60
CA ILE A 10 5.08 43.88 8.53
C ILE A 10 4.97 43.15 7.18
N LEU A 11 5.48 43.75 6.10
CA LEU A 11 5.52 43.13 4.78
C LEU A 11 6.54 41.97 4.71
N MET A 12 7.69 42.08 5.39
CA MET A 12 8.67 40.98 5.47
C MET A 12 8.23 39.83 6.39
N PHE A 13 7.44 40.09 7.44
CA PHE A 13 6.91 39.03 8.30
C PHE A 13 5.84 38.17 7.61
N SER A 14 5.14 38.73 6.61
CA SER A 14 4.11 38.03 5.85
C SER A 14 4.67 37.07 4.78
N LEU A 15 5.97 37.15 4.47
CA LEU A 15 6.63 36.31 3.45
C LEU A 15 7.26 35.02 4.00
N PHE A 16 7.30 34.83 5.34
CA PHE A 16 7.91 33.65 5.97
C PHE A 16 6.90 32.68 6.62
N GLY A 17 5.61 33.00 6.62
CA GLY A 17 4.61 32.30 7.44
C GLY A 17 3.81 31.15 6.81
N LEU A 18 4.01 30.83 5.52
CA LEU A 18 3.09 29.92 4.80
C LEU A 18 3.76 28.78 4.03
N SER A 19 4.97 28.37 4.43
CA SER A 19 5.53 27.09 3.99
C SER A 19 5.27 26.01 5.03
N HIS A 20 3.99 25.75 5.35
CA HIS A 20 3.63 24.42 5.83
C HIS A 20 3.65 23.52 4.59
N ALA A 21 4.80 22.89 4.33
CA ALA A 21 4.81 21.72 3.49
C ALA A 21 3.93 20.68 4.19
N HIS A 22 2.64 20.66 3.86
CA HIS A 22 1.82 19.49 4.08
C HIS A 22 2.45 18.40 3.21
N ALA A 23 3.38 17.64 3.80
CA ALA A 23 3.67 16.31 3.34
C ALA A 23 2.34 15.57 3.43
N GLY A 24 1.58 15.57 2.33
CA GLY A 24 0.37 14.77 2.22
C GLY A 24 0.72 13.35 2.63
N GLU A 25 -0.24 12.65 3.23
CA GLU A 25 -0.19 11.21 3.54
C GLU A 25 -0.13 10.35 2.25
N SER A 26 0.75 10.71 1.32
CA SER A 26 1.02 10.03 0.07
C SER A 26 2.50 9.65 0.08
N GLY A 27 2.78 8.49 0.68
CA GLY A 27 4.12 7.91 0.75
C GLY A 27 4.06 6.41 1.04
N ALA A 28 5.16 5.71 0.80
CA ALA A 28 5.24 4.24 0.96
C ALA A 28 4.74 3.77 2.33
N ARG A 29 4.98 4.56 3.39
CA ARG A 29 4.49 4.29 4.75
C ARG A 29 2.97 4.11 4.81
N VAL A 30 2.20 4.93 4.11
CA VAL A 30 0.73 4.87 4.15
C VAL A 30 0.20 3.59 3.50
N VAL A 31 0.87 3.11 2.44
CA VAL A 31 0.53 1.83 1.81
C VAL A 31 0.77 0.67 2.79
N VAL A 32 1.91 0.70 3.47
CA VAL A 32 2.27 -0.32 4.47
C VAL A 32 1.30 -0.27 5.65
N ASP A 33 1.06 0.91 6.23
CA ASP A 33 0.21 1.07 7.41
C ASP A 33 -1.23 0.62 7.11
N LYS A 34 -1.78 0.95 5.93
CA LYS A 34 -3.11 0.47 5.48
C LYS A 34 -3.15 -1.05 5.32
N PHE A 35 -2.13 -1.63 4.69
CA PHE A 35 -2.07 -3.09 4.52
C PHE A 35 -1.98 -3.82 5.85
N GLN A 36 -1.13 -3.35 6.76
CA GLN A 36 -0.97 -3.93 8.10
C GLN A 36 -2.27 -3.82 8.91
N ALA A 37 -2.94 -2.67 8.87
CA ALA A 37 -4.22 -2.50 9.55
C ALA A 37 -5.28 -3.51 9.06
N GLU A 38 -5.41 -3.70 7.75
CA GLU A 38 -6.34 -4.68 7.19
C GLU A 38 -5.97 -6.12 7.61
N LEU A 39 -4.68 -6.45 7.58
CA LEU A 39 -4.20 -7.79 7.94
C LEU A 39 -4.54 -8.12 9.40
N ILE A 40 -4.31 -7.18 10.31
CA ILE A 40 -4.67 -7.31 11.72
C ILE A 40 -6.19 -7.41 11.92
N GLU A 41 -6.98 -6.63 11.18
CA GLU A 41 -8.44 -6.72 11.23
C GLU A 41 -8.94 -8.11 10.78
N VAL A 42 -8.36 -8.64 9.70
CA VAL A 42 -8.66 -9.98 9.18
C VAL A 42 -8.29 -11.06 10.19
N MET A 43 -7.15 -10.94 10.87
CA MET A 43 -6.73 -11.88 11.92
C MET A 43 -7.67 -11.85 13.13
N LYS A 44 -8.04 -10.66 13.62
CA LYS A 44 -8.97 -10.48 14.74
C LYS A 44 -10.35 -11.08 14.47
N ASN A 45 -10.80 -11.02 13.23
CA ASN A 45 -12.09 -11.57 12.79
C ASN A 45 -11.95 -12.95 12.13
N GLY A 46 -10.79 -13.59 12.20
CA GLY A 46 -10.42 -14.69 11.31
C GLY A 46 -11.31 -15.93 11.42
N LYS A 47 -11.79 -16.24 12.64
CA LYS A 47 -12.74 -17.35 12.89
C LYS A 47 -14.12 -17.08 12.29
N GLN A 48 -14.63 -15.85 12.42
CA GLN A 48 -15.91 -15.44 11.87
C GLN A 48 -15.89 -15.39 10.34
N LEU A 49 -14.83 -14.82 9.77
CA LEU A 49 -14.68 -14.67 8.32
C LEU A 49 -14.55 -16.02 7.60
N GLY A 50 -13.98 -17.03 8.27
CA GLY A 50 -13.60 -18.28 7.62
C GLY A 50 -12.59 -18.05 6.48
N TYR A 51 -12.20 -19.09 5.75
CA TYR A 51 -11.21 -18.94 4.70
C TYR A 51 -11.67 -18.00 3.57
N ALA A 52 -12.91 -18.17 3.08
CA ALA A 52 -13.45 -17.41 1.97
C ALA A 52 -13.56 -15.91 2.29
N GLY A 53 -14.09 -15.56 3.47
CA GLY A 53 -14.20 -14.15 3.87
C GLY A 53 -12.84 -13.48 4.05
N ARG A 54 -11.84 -14.20 4.56
CA ARG A 54 -10.46 -13.67 4.63
C ARG A 54 -9.86 -13.47 3.24
N TYR A 55 -10.08 -14.39 2.31
CA TYR A 55 -9.63 -14.25 0.92
C TYR A 55 -10.23 -13.02 0.26
N GLU A 56 -11.55 -12.86 0.34
CA GLU A 56 -12.27 -11.72 -0.26
C GLU A 56 -11.78 -10.38 0.31
N LYS A 57 -11.68 -10.29 1.64
CA LYS A 57 -11.25 -9.08 2.34
C LYS A 57 -9.79 -8.72 2.03
N LEU A 58 -8.91 -9.71 1.91
CA LEU A 58 -7.49 -9.49 1.61
C LEU A 58 -7.17 -9.27 0.13
N PHE A 59 -8.09 -9.58 -0.79
CA PHE A 59 -7.82 -9.49 -2.22
C PHE A 59 -7.35 -8.09 -2.62
N GLY A 60 -8.14 -7.06 -2.28
CA GLY A 60 -7.77 -5.67 -2.56
C GLY A 60 -6.50 -5.23 -1.84
N SER A 61 -6.37 -5.57 -0.56
CA SER A 61 -5.24 -5.10 0.25
C SER A 61 -3.90 -5.69 -0.18
N VAL A 62 -3.85 -6.97 -0.56
CA VAL A 62 -2.64 -7.58 -1.12
C VAL A 62 -2.33 -6.98 -2.50
N SER A 63 -3.32 -6.88 -3.40
CA SER A 63 -3.12 -6.35 -4.76
C SER A 63 -2.73 -4.87 -4.80
N ASN A 64 -3.15 -4.08 -3.82
CA ASN A 64 -2.81 -2.66 -3.74
C ASN A 64 -1.46 -2.38 -3.07
N SER A 65 -0.96 -3.31 -2.25
CA SER A 65 0.30 -3.14 -1.52
C SER A 65 1.49 -3.79 -2.22
N HIS A 66 1.26 -4.77 -3.08
CA HIS A 66 2.30 -5.51 -3.78
C HIS A 66 2.18 -5.35 -5.29
N ASP A 67 3.27 -4.98 -5.95
CA ASP A 67 3.37 -5.04 -7.41
C ASP A 67 3.57 -6.49 -7.85
N LEU A 68 2.47 -7.26 -7.85
CA LEU A 68 2.47 -8.70 -8.12
C LEU A 68 2.99 -9.02 -9.53
N THR A 69 2.73 -8.17 -10.52
CA THR A 69 3.28 -8.32 -11.87
C THR A 69 4.80 -8.22 -11.85
N LYS A 70 5.35 -7.21 -11.18
CA LYS A 70 6.80 -7.05 -11.06
C LYS A 70 7.43 -8.17 -10.26
N ILE A 71 6.80 -8.61 -9.18
CA ILE A 71 7.26 -9.76 -8.40
C ILE A 71 7.35 -11.02 -9.27
N VAL A 72 6.30 -11.33 -10.03
CA VAL A 72 6.31 -12.49 -10.97
C VAL A 72 7.43 -12.36 -11.98
N ARG A 73 7.61 -11.18 -12.60
CA ARG A 73 8.72 -10.93 -13.53
C ARG A 73 10.08 -11.21 -12.92
N ILE A 74 10.30 -10.75 -11.68
CA ILE A 74 11.55 -10.98 -10.94
C ILE A 74 11.75 -12.48 -10.64
N VAL A 75 10.70 -13.17 -10.21
CA VAL A 75 10.76 -14.61 -9.87
C VAL A 75 11.05 -15.47 -11.10
N VAL A 76 10.41 -15.18 -12.23
CA VAL A 76 10.64 -15.91 -13.50
C VAL A 76 12.01 -15.57 -14.10
N GLY A 77 12.47 -14.33 -13.93
CA GLY A 77 13.75 -13.88 -14.45
C GLY A 77 13.75 -13.81 -15.98
N LYS A 78 14.88 -14.20 -16.59
CA LYS A 78 15.11 -14.06 -18.04
C LYS A 78 14.07 -14.77 -18.91
N GLU A 79 13.50 -15.87 -18.41
CA GLU A 79 12.49 -16.65 -19.13
C GLU A 79 11.16 -15.91 -19.32
N TRP A 80 10.95 -14.79 -18.62
CA TRP A 80 9.74 -13.98 -18.77
C TRP A 80 9.53 -13.51 -20.22
N GLU A 81 10.62 -13.12 -20.89
CA GLU A 81 10.61 -12.64 -22.27
C GLU A 81 10.31 -13.76 -23.29
N ASN A 82 10.44 -15.02 -22.89
CA ASN A 82 10.13 -16.18 -23.74
C ASN A 82 8.64 -16.59 -23.63
N LEU A 83 7.89 -16.03 -22.68
CA LEU A 83 6.47 -16.30 -22.52
C LEU A 83 5.64 -15.44 -23.49
N SER A 84 4.61 -16.03 -24.09
CA SER A 84 3.60 -15.25 -24.81
C SER A 84 2.85 -14.31 -23.86
N GLU A 85 2.26 -13.23 -24.38
CA GLU A 85 1.44 -12.32 -23.57
C GLU A 85 0.32 -13.05 -22.81
N ALA A 86 -0.30 -14.05 -23.44
CA ALA A 86 -1.32 -14.88 -22.80
C ALA A 86 -0.75 -15.70 -21.62
N GLN A 87 0.47 -16.23 -21.76
CA GLN A 87 1.15 -16.96 -20.68
C GLN A 87 1.57 -16.02 -19.55
N GLN A 88 2.12 -14.84 -19.88
CA GLN A 88 2.45 -13.79 -18.90
C GLN A 88 1.22 -13.39 -18.09
N GLN A 89 0.12 -13.08 -18.76
CA GLN A 89 -1.13 -12.69 -18.10
C GLN A 89 -1.70 -13.81 -17.24
N LYS A 90 -1.65 -15.06 -17.74
CA LYS A 90 -2.12 -16.22 -16.98
C LYS A 90 -1.27 -16.46 -15.73
N LEU A 91 0.03 -16.29 -15.83
CA LEU A 91 0.94 -16.47 -14.70
C LEU A 91 0.71 -15.39 -13.63
N VAL A 92 0.57 -14.13 -14.03
CA VAL A 92 0.24 -13.03 -13.10
C VAL A 92 -1.10 -13.27 -12.41
N ASP A 93 -2.14 -13.69 -13.15
CA ASP A 93 -3.46 -14.01 -12.58
C ASP A 93 -3.38 -15.13 -11.53
N VAL A 94 -2.76 -16.25 -11.88
CA VAL A 94 -2.63 -17.40 -10.98
C VAL A 94 -1.76 -17.06 -9.77
N PHE A 95 -0.64 -16.36 -9.98
CA PHE A 95 0.23 -15.93 -8.89
C PHE A 95 -0.50 -15.00 -7.94
N SER A 96 -1.26 -14.03 -8.44
CA SER A 96 -2.00 -13.08 -7.61
C SER A 96 -3.04 -13.78 -6.74
N LYS A 97 -3.81 -14.71 -7.33
CA LYS A 97 -4.77 -15.55 -6.59
C LYS A 97 -4.06 -16.41 -5.53
N PHE A 98 -2.93 -17.01 -5.89
CA PHE A 98 -2.12 -17.81 -4.98
C PHE A 98 -1.56 -16.99 -3.82
N SER A 99 -1.09 -15.77 -4.05
CA SER A 99 -0.61 -14.87 -3.00
C SER A 99 -1.73 -14.53 -2.02
N VAL A 100 -2.90 -14.10 -2.51
CA VAL A 100 -4.06 -13.79 -1.65
C VAL A 100 -4.50 -15.03 -0.86
N ALA A 101 -4.58 -16.19 -1.53
CA ALA A 101 -4.89 -17.47 -0.89
C ALA A 101 -3.91 -17.82 0.23
N SER A 102 -2.63 -17.56 0.02
CA SER A 102 -1.57 -17.79 1.01
C SER A 102 -1.72 -16.86 2.21
N TYR A 103 -2.01 -15.57 1.99
CA TYR A 103 -2.30 -14.66 3.11
C TYR A 103 -3.56 -15.10 3.89
N ALA A 104 -4.66 -15.41 3.21
CA ALA A 104 -5.89 -15.88 3.85
C ALA A 104 -5.70 -17.21 4.62
N HIS A 105 -4.79 -18.07 4.16
CA HIS A 105 -4.43 -19.30 4.86
C HIS A 105 -3.60 -19.04 6.13
N ASN A 106 -2.56 -18.21 6.02
CA ASN A 106 -1.59 -17.99 7.09
C ASN A 106 -2.10 -17.03 8.17
N PHE A 107 -2.82 -15.97 7.81
CA PHE A 107 -3.27 -14.91 8.72
C PHE A 107 -4.73 -15.12 9.14
N LYS A 108 -4.96 -16.17 9.94
CA LYS A 108 -6.29 -16.67 10.29
C LYS A 108 -6.71 -16.46 11.75
N ASP A 109 -5.80 -16.02 12.62
CA ASP A 109 -6.06 -15.76 14.02
C ASP A 109 -5.11 -14.66 14.52
N TYR A 110 -5.48 -13.98 15.60
CA TYR A 110 -4.70 -12.91 16.24
C TYR A 110 -4.15 -13.40 17.58
N ALA A 111 -2.83 -13.31 17.77
CA ALA A 111 -2.11 -13.78 18.94
C ALA A 111 -1.32 -12.67 19.67
N GLY A 112 -1.45 -11.41 19.24
CA GLY A 112 -0.79 -10.25 19.87
C GLY A 112 0.11 -9.45 18.94
N GLU A 113 -0.03 -9.67 17.62
CA GLU A 113 0.63 -8.89 16.57
C GLU A 113 0.27 -7.40 16.56
#